data_AF-U7TQ08-F1
#
_entry.id   AF-U7TQ08-F1
#
_cell.length_a   1.000
_cell.length_b   1.000
_cell.length_c   1.000
_cell.angle_alpha   90.00
_cell.angle_beta   90.00
_cell.angle_gamma   90.00
#
_symmetry.space_group_name_H-M   'P 1'
#
loop_
_entity.id
_entity.type
_entity.pdbx_description
1 polymer ?
#
loop_
_entity_poly.entity_id
_entity_poly.type
_entity_poly.pdbx_seq_one_letter_code
_entity_poly.pdbx_strand_id
1 'polypeptide(L)'
;MGIIAWVILGALSGWIASIIMDKNASMGAIANIITGIVGAFIGGIVFNFIGAQKVTGLNLHSILVSVVGACILLWILGVINKK
;
A
#
# COMPACT_ATOMS: atom_id res chain seq x y z
N MET A 1 -12.50 -14.14 0.82
CA MET A 1 -11.22 -13.75 0.18
C MET A 1 -10.16 -14.73 0.62
N GLY A 2 -9.50 -15.44 -0.30
CA GLY A 2 -8.37 -16.28 0.07
C GLY A 2 -7.22 -15.42 0.58
N ILE A 3 -6.61 -15.78 1.70
CA ILE A 3 -5.44 -15.10 2.30
C ILE A 3 -4.34 -14.83 1.26
N ILE A 4 -4.18 -15.74 0.29
CA ILE A 4 -3.23 -15.65 -0.81
C ILE A 4 -3.45 -14.40 -1.68
N ALA A 5 -4.71 -14.08 -2.02
CA ALA A 5 -5.05 -12.93 -2.86
C ALA A 5 -4.64 -11.60 -2.20
N TRP A 6 -4.78 -11.53 -0.88
CA TRP A 6 -4.49 -10.33 -0.10
C TRP A 6 -2.99 -10.13 0.07
N VAL A 7 -2.23 -11.22 0.26
CA VAL A 7 -0.77 -11.19 0.29
C VAL A 7 -0.21 -10.77 -1.07
N ILE A 8 -0.74 -11.30 -2.19
CA ILE A 8 -0.30 -10.90 -3.53
C ILE A 8 -0.60 -9.41 -3.79
N LEU A 9 -1.81 -8.95 -3.44
CA LEU A 9 -2.17 -7.53 -3.57
C LEU A 9 -1.27 -6.62 -2.73
N GLY A 10 -1.00 -7.01 -1.48
CA GLY A 10 -0.08 -6.28 -0.58
C GLY A 10 1.35 -6.26 -1.12
N ALA A 11 1.89 -7.40 -1.55
CA ALA A 11 3.22 -7.50 -2.15
C ALA A 11 3.36 -6.59 -3.37
N LEU A 12 2.39 -6.66 -4.29
CA LEU A 12 2.40 -5.90 -5.53
C LEU A 12 2.27 -4.39 -5.26
N SER A 13 1.30 -4.00 -4.44
CA SER A 13 1.04 -2.58 -4.16
C SER A 13 2.16 -1.92 -3.35
N GLY A 14 2.71 -2.61 -2.36
CA GLY A 14 3.83 -2.10 -1.58
C GLY A 14 5.12 -1.99 -2.39
N TRP A 15 5.36 -2.89 -3.33
CA TRP A 15 6.50 -2.80 -4.25
C TRP A 15 6.33 -1.66 -5.26
N ILE A 16 5.13 -1.46 -5.82
CA ILE A 16 4.86 -0.30 -6.69
C ILE A 16 5.07 1.00 -5.91
N ALA A 17 4.57 1.08 -4.68
CA ALA A 17 4.74 2.25 -3.83
C ALA A 17 6.22 2.48 -3.45
N SER A 18 7.02 1.43 -3.23
CA SER A 18 8.45 1.55 -2.93
C SER A 18 9.24 2.15 -4.08
N ILE A 19 8.88 1.80 -5.33
CA ILE A 19 9.48 2.36 -6.54
C ILE A 19 9.09 3.83 -6.69
N ILE A 20 7.81 4.16 -6.55
CA ILE A 20 7.31 5.54 -6.67
C ILE A 20 8.00 6.47 -5.65
N MET A 21 8.25 5.96 -4.45
CA MET A 21 8.83 6.73 -3.34
C MET A 21 10.36 6.65 -3.27
N ASP A 22 11.01 6.08 -4.30
CA ASP A 22 12.47 5.85 -4.38
C ASP A 22 13.06 5.17 -3.13
N LYS A 23 12.25 4.32 -2.49
CA LYS A 23 12.57 3.56 -1.26
C LYS A 23 12.87 2.10 -1.55
N ASN A 24 12.76 1.68 -2.81
CA ASN A 24 12.95 0.30 -3.22
C ASN A 24 14.34 -0.25 -2.86
N ALA A 25 15.39 0.58 -2.91
CA ALA A 25 16.74 0.17 -2.52
C ALA A 25 16.88 -0.20 -1.03
N SER A 26 16.02 0.37 -0.17
CA SER A 26 16.02 0.12 1.27
C SER A 26 14.93 -0.87 1.72
N MET A 27 13.99 -1.23 0.83
CA MET A 27 12.85 -2.08 1.17
C MET A 27 12.93 -3.45 0.51
N GLY A 28 13.09 -4.49 1.34
CA GLY A 28 13.01 -5.88 0.90
C GLY A 28 11.58 -6.37 0.65
N ALA A 29 11.44 -7.60 0.15
CA ALA A 29 10.14 -8.21 -0.16
C ALA A 29 9.16 -8.20 1.03
N ILE A 30 9.64 -8.49 2.24
CA ILE A 30 8.84 -8.47 3.47
C ILE A 30 8.35 -7.05 3.79
N ALA A 31 9.22 -6.05 3.67
CA ALA A 31 8.87 -4.66 3.93
C ALA A 31 7.81 -4.16 2.94
N ASN A 32 7.92 -4.55 1.67
CA ASN A 32 6.92 -4.23 0.65
C ASN A 32 5.56 -4.88 0.97
N ILE A 33 5.53 -6.16 1.34
CA ILE A 33 4.28 -6.84 1.72
C ILE A 33 3.61 -6.15 2.91
N ILE A 34 4.36 -5.86 3.97
CA ILE A 34 3.82 -5.18 5.16
C ILE A 34 3.33 -3.78 4.81
N THR A 35 4.13 -3.01 4.07
CA THR A 35 3.77 -1.65 3.63
C THR A 35 2.51 -1.67 2.77
N GLY A 36 2.36 -2.64 1.87
CA GLY A 36 1.16 -2.79 1.05
C GLY A 36 -0.07 -3.19 1.88
N ILE A 37 0.07 -4.10 2.85
CA ILE A 37 -1.04 -4.47 3.74
C ILE A 37 -1.48 -3.26 4.58
N VAL A 38 -0.54 -2.56 5.24
CA VAL A 38 -0.84 -1.38 6.05
C VAL A 38 -1.36 -0.24 5.17
N GLY A 39 -0.79 -0.08 3.97
CA GLY A 39 -1.23 0.84 2.94
C GLY A 39 -2.66 0.59 2.48
N ALA A 40 -3.10 -0.66 2.34
CA ALA A 40 -4.48 -1.00 2.01
C ALA A 40 -5.47 -0.50 3.08
N PHE A 41 -5.11 -0.56 4.36
CA PHE A 41 -5.95 0.00 5.43
C PHE A 41 -6.00 1.53 5.36
N ILE A 42 -4.87 2.19 5.20
CA ILE A 42 -4.78 3.66 5.11
C ILE A 42 -5.53 4.16 3.87
N GLY A 43 -5.26 3.56 2.72
CA GLY A 43 -5.93 3.87 1.47
C GLY A 43 -7.43 3.61 1.54
N GLY A 44 -7.84 2.51 2.18
CA GLY A 44 -9.26 2.20 2.39
C GLY A 44 -9.97 3.27 3.23
N ILE A 45 -9.31 3.82 4.25
CA ILE A 45 -9.84 4.94 5.05
C ILE A 45 -9.94 6.20 4.20
N VAL A 46 -8.87 6.57 3.48
CA VAL A 46 -8.85 7.75 2.61
C VAL A 46 -9.94 7.70 1.54
N PHE A 47 -10.08 6.55 0.87
CA PHE A 47 -11.11 6.34 -0.16
C PHE A 47 -12.52 6.28 0.43
N ASN A 48 -12.68 5.83 1.69
CA ASN A 48 -13.96 5.85 2.37
C ASN A 48 -14.44 7.28 2.67
N PHE A 49 -13.54 8.21 2.98
CA PHE A 49 -13.88 9.62 3.21
C PHE A 49 -14.37 10.34 1.94
N ILE A 50 -13.91 9.93 0.76
CA ILE A 50 -14.31 10.51 -0.53
C ILE A 50 -15.53 9.82 -1.17
N GLY A 51 -16.23 8.96 -0.44
CA GLY A 51 -17.41 8.23 -0.94
C GLY A 51 -17.09 7.10 -1.92
N ALA A 52 -15.82 6.71 -2.04
CA ALA A 52 -15.40 5.64 -2.93
C ALA A 52 -15.58 4.25 -2.29
N GLN A 53 -15.77 3.24 -3.14
CA GLN A 53 -16.00 1.86 -2.74
C GLN A 53 -14.82 1.32 -1.91
N LYS A 54 -15.13 0.56 -0.86
CA LYS A 54 -14.11 -0.09 -0.01
C LYS A 54 -13.27 -1.09 -0.83
N VAL A 55 -12.10 -1.44 -0.31
CA VAL A 55 -11.27 -2.53 -0.85
C VAL A 55 -12.07 -3.84 -0.77
N THR A 56 -12.59 -4.29 -1.91
CA THR A 56 -13.43 -5.50 -1.99
C THR A 56 -12.66 -6.75 -2.43
N GLY A 57 -11.41 -6.65 -2.91
CA GLY A 57 -10.63 -7.84 -3.31
C GLY A 57 -9.45 -7.56 -4.25
N LEU A 58 -9.05 -8.55 -5.05
CA LEU A 58 -8.09 -8.39 -6.17
C LEU A 58 -8.78 -7.68 -7.35
N ASN A 59 -9.09 -6.40 -7.17
CA ASN A 59 -9.65 -5.54 -8.21
C ASN A 59 -8.67 -4.41 -8.52
N LEU A 60 -8.69 -3.90 -9.76
CA LEU A 60 -7.82 -2.78 -10.16
C LEU A 60 -8.00 -1.56 -9.23
N HIS A 61 -9.23 -1.30 -8.79
CA HIS A 61 -9.55 -0.27 -7.81
C HIS A 61 -8.86 -0.52 -6.46
N SER A 62 -8.88 -1.76 -5.96
CA SER A 62 -8.26 -2.12 -4.68
C SER A 62 -6.73 -2.02 -4.72
N ILE A 63 -6.12 -2.35 -5.86
CA ILE A 63 -4.68 -2.15 -6.07
C ILE A 63 -4.36 -0.65 -6.05
N LEU A 64 -5.12 0.17 -6.78
CA LEU A 64 -4.96 1.63 -6.76
C LEU A 64 -5.05 2.21 -5.35
N VAL A 65 -6.12 1.86 -4.62
CA VAL A 65 -6.34 2.31 -3.23
C VAL A 65 -5.16 1.90 -2.34
N SER A 66 -4.71 0.65 -2.44
CA SER A 66 -3.60 0.11 -1.65
C SER A 66 -2.27 0.78 -1.99
N VAL A 67 -1.99 1.02 -3.27
CA VAL A 67 -0.79 1.73 -3.72
C VAL A 67 -0.79 3.16 -3.19
N VAL A 68 -1.91 3.88 -3.32
CA VAL A 68 -2.02 5.26 -2.82
C VAL A 68 -1.81 5.31 -1.31
N GLY A 69 -2.45 4.42 -0.55
CA GLY A 69 -2.26 4.34 0.90
C GLY A 69 -0.84 3.94 1.30
N ALA A 70 -0.20 3.04 0.56
CA ALA A 70 1.20 2.66 0.76
C ALA A 70 2.16 3.83 0.45
N CYS A 71 1.93 4.60 -0.61
CA CYS A 71 2.70 5.81 -0.90
C CYS A 71 2.60 6.84 0.23
N ILE A 72 1.39 7.06 0.78
CA ILE A 72 1.18 7.94 1.93
C ILE A 72 1.97 7.44 3.15
N LEU A 73 1.90 6.14 3.45
CA LEU A 73 2.65 5.54 4.55
C LEU A 73 4.15 5.74 4.40
N LEU A 74 4.70 5.44 3.22
CA LEU A 74 6.13 5.58 2.93
C LEU A 74 6.59 7.04 2.96
N TRP A 75 5.73 7.96 2.55
CA TRP A 75 5.99 9.39 2.63
C TRP A 75 6.13 9.82 4.09
N ILE A 76 5.17 9.45 4.94
CA ILE A 76 5.20 9.72 6.39
C ILE A 76 6.46 9.11 7.02
N LEU A 77 6.75 7.84 6.71
CA LEU A 77 7.95 7.16 7.21
C LEU A 77 9.24 7.85 6.72
N GLY A 78 9.25 8.40 5.51
CA GLY A 78 10.38 9.18 4.99
C GLY A 78 10.57 10.52 5.66
N VAL A 79 9.48 11.21 5.99
CA VAL A 79 9.53 12.46 6.77
C VAL A 79 10.04 12.18 8.19
N ILE A 80 9.59 11.09 8.82
CA ILE A 80 9.99 10.73 10.18
C ILE A 80 11.44 10.23 10.26
N ASN A 81 11.91 9.45 9.28
CA ASN A 81 13.29 8.94 9.26
C ASN A 81 14.33 9.98 8.81
N LYS A 82 13.94 11.22 8.48
CA LYS A 82 14.84 12.32 8.13
C LYS A 82 15.41 12.99 9.40
N LYS A 83 15.99 12.20 10.30
CA LYS A 83 16.72 12.66 11.50
C LYS A 83 18.21 12.50 11.31
#